data_AF-A0A8H6NVN8-F1
#
_entry.id   AF-A0A8H6NVN8-F1
#
_cell.length_a   1.000
_cell.length_b   1.000
_cell.length_c   1.000
_cell.angle_alpha   90.00
_cell.angle_beta   90.00
_cell.angle_gamma   90.00
#
_symmetry.space_group_name_H-M   'P 1'
#
loop_
_entity.id
_entity.type
_entity.pdbx_description
1 polymer ?
#
loop_
_entity_poly.entity_id
_entity_poly.type
_entity_poly.pdbx_seq_one_letter_code
_entity_poly.pdbx_strand_id
1 'polypeptide(L)'
;MSWQAYVDTSLVGTGHIDKAAILSIAGDSTWASTAGFTLSATEMKAISDIVKGDQGAKDKAFADGLYIAGDRFVMARADEGTIYARKGRDGIAIAKTNQAILVGHHNENQQGGNANQAVQKLADYLVGVQY
;
A
#
# COMPACT_ATOMS: atom_id res chain seq x y z
N MET A 1 -7.21 15.55 -11.34
CA MET A 1 -6.27 15.54 -10.19
C MET A 1 -5.04 14.73 -10.59
N SER A 2 -3.84 15.13 -10.17
CA SER A 2 -2.61 14.36 -10.40
C SER A 2 -2.47 13.23 -9.38
N TRP A 3 -1.69 12.20 -9.70
CA TRP A 3 -1.36 11.12 -8.74
C TRP A 3 -0.69 11.64 -7.47
N GLN A 4 0.18 12.65 -7.60
CA GLN A 4 0.81 13.29 -6.45
C GLN A 4 -0.20 13.96 -5.52
N ALA A 5 -1.25 14.59 -6.06
CA ALA A 5 -2.29 15.20 -5.23
C ALA A 5 -3.07 14.17 -4.39
N TYR A 6 -3.28 12.95 -4.92
CA TYR A 6 -3.88 11.87 -4.16
C TYR A 6 -2.98 11.42 -3.00
N VAL A 7 -1.66 11.31 -3.24
CA VAL A 7 -0.68 11.01 -2.17
C VAL A 7 -0.69 12.10 -1.10
N ASP A 8 -0.48 13.35 -1.50
CA ASP A 8 -0.25 14.44 -0.55
C ASP A 8 -1.51 14.84 0.21
N THR A 9 -2.67 14.88 -0.47
CA THR A 9 -3.92 15.38 0.12
C THR A 9 -4.84 14.26 0.60
N SER A 10 -5.03 13.22 -0.22
CA SER A 10 -6.02 12.17 0.07
C SER A 10 -5.49 11.04 0.95
N LEU A 11 -4.17 10.89 1.05
CA LEU A 11 -3.53 9.93 1.95
C LEU A 11 -2.83 10.67 3.11
N VAL A 12 -1.72 11.34 2.84
CA VAL A 12 -0.91 12.01 3.88
C VAL A 12 -1.69 13.14 4.56
N GLY A 13 -2.41 13.94 3.78
CA GLY A 13 -3.23 15.05 4.27
C GLY A 13 -4.38 14.65 5.21
N THR A 14 -4.71 13.36 5.30
CA THR A 14 -5.70 12.85 6.28
C THR A 14 -5.16 12.86 7.72
N GLY A 15 -3.83 12.90 7.90
CA GLY A 15 -3.18 12.76 9.20
C GLY A 15 -3.17 11.32 9.76
N HIS A 16 -3.71 10.35 9.02
CA HIS A 16 -3.72 8.93 9.41
C HIS A 16 -2.57 8.13 8.81
N ILE A 17 -1.86 8.71 7.83
CA ILE A 17 -0.78 8.10 7.05
C ILE A 17 0.35 9.13 7.03
N ASP A 18 1.58 8.72 7.32
CA ASP A 18 2.75 9.60 7.28
C ASP A 18 3.54 9.49 5.98
N LYS A 19 3.50 8.33 5.30
CA LYS A 19 4.09 8.13 3.97
C LYS A 19 3.15 7.32 3.10
N ALA A 20 3.08 7.64 1.82
CA ALA A 20 2.28 6.90 0.87
C ALA A 20 2.95 6.78 -0.51
N ALA A 21 2.55 5.75 -1.25
CA ALA A 21 2.90 5.57 -2.66
C ALA A 21 1.70 5.04 -3.45
N ILE A 22 1.65 5.39 -4.72
CA ILE A 22 0.72 4.85 -5.71
C ILE A 22 1.56 4.17 -6.78
N LEU A 23 1.30 2.89 -6.99
CA LEU A 23 2.01 2.04 -7.92
C LEU A 23 1.08 1.61 -9.06
N SER A 24 1.65 1.26 -10.20
CA SER A 24 0.95 0.53 -11.26
C SER A 24 0.49 -0.84 -10.75
N ILE A 25 -0.69 -1.30 -11.18
CA ILE A 25 -1.18 -2.66 -10.90
C ILE A 25 -0.22 -3.72 -11.46
N ALA A 26 0.60 -3.39 -12.47
CA ALA A 26 1.62 -4.30 -12.99
C ALA A 26 2.81 -4.50 -12.03
N GLY A 27 2.99 -3.61 -11.05
CA GLY A 27 4.12 -3.65 -10.11
C GLY A 27 5.45 -3.25 -10.75
N ASP A 28 5.41 -2.49 -11.85
CA ASP A 28 6.58 -2.10 -12.65
C ASP A 28 7.01 -0.64 -12.45
N SER A 29 6.13 0.21 -11.93
CA SER A 29 6.33 1.65 -11.85
C SER A 29 5.61 2.27 -10.66
N THR A 30 6.22 3.31 -10.08
CA THR A 30 5.61 4.20 -9.08
C THR A 30 5.07 5.44 -9.79
N TRP A 31 3.79 5.73 -9.63
CA TRP A 31 3.13 6.89 -10.23
C TRP A 31 3.23 8.15 -9.38
N ALA A 32 3.23 7.98 -8.05
CA ALA A 32 3.47 9.04 -7.09
C ALA A 32 3.94 8.44 -5.76
N SER A 33 4.73 9.19 -5.00
CA SER A 33 5.08 8.82 -3.64
C SER A 33 5.44 10.04 -2.79
N THR A 34 5.39 9.85 -1.48
CA THR A 34 5.95 10.81 -0.52
C THR A 34 7.47 10.86 -0.67
N ALA A 35 8.06 12.04 -0.50
CA ALA A 35 9.51 12.21 -0.58
C ALA A 35 10.24 11.26 0.39
N GLY A 36 11.20 10.49 -0.13
CA GLY A 36 11.95 9.49 0.63
C GLY A 36 11.24 8.16 0.85
N PHE A 37 10.01 7.98 0.35
CA PHE A 37 9.31 6.70 0.35
C PHE A 37 9.39 6.06 -1.03
N THR A 38 10.46 5.30 -1.26
CA THR A 38 10.77 4.67 -2.54
C THR A 38 10.70 3.16 -2.40
N LEU A 39 9.91 2.52 -3.27
CA LEU A 39 9.84 1.06 -3.36
C LEU A 39 10.72 0.57 -4.50
N SER A 40 11.43 -0.52 -4.26
CA SER A 40 12.21 -1.22 -5.28
C SER A 40 11.30 -2.02 -6.23
N ALA A 41 11.82 -2.34 -7.41
CA ALA A 41 11.11 -3.17 -8.39
C ALA A 41 10.65 -4.51 -7.81
N THR A 42 11.48 -5.14 -6.98
CA THR A 42 11.16 -6.41 -6.32
C THR A 42 9.98 -6.27 -5.36
N GLU A 43 9.96 -5.19 -4.56
CA GLU A 43 8.89 -4.93 -3.61
C GLU A 43 7.57 -4.63 -4.34
N MET A 44 7.61 -3.77 -5.36
CA MET A 44 6.42 -3.45 -6.18
C MET A 44 5.83 -4.70 -6.82
N LYS A 45 6.68 -5.58 -7.36
CA LYS A 45 6.26 -6.84 -7.99
C LYS A 45 5.61 -7.78 -6.97
N ALA A 46 6.23 -7.95 -5.79
CA ALA A 46 5.67 -8.77 -4.72
C ALA A 46 4.27 -8.28 -4.29
N ILE A 47 4.10 -6.97 -4.11
CA ILE A 47 2.79 -6.39 -3.77
C ILE A 47 1.77 -6.68 -4.89
N SER A 48 2.13 -6.41 -6.15
CA SER A 48 1.27 -6.68 -7.32
C SER A 48 0.78 -8.12 -7.35
N ASP A 49 1.67 -9.09 -7.15
CA ASP A 49 1.34 -10.51 -7.25
C ASP A 49 0.39 -10.93 -6.12
N ILE A 50 0.64 -10.44 -4.90
CA ILE A 50 -0.24 -10.69 -3.75
C ILE A 50 -1.65 -10.12 -3.98
N VAL A 51 -1.77 -8.85 -4.41
CA VAL A 51 -3.08 -8.21 -4.61
C VAL A 51 -3.86 -8.79 -5.79
N LYS A 52 -3.15 -9.35 -6.78
CA LYS A 52 -3.74 -10.08 -7.91
C LYS A 52 -4.19 -11.49 -7.56
N GLY A 53 -3.83 -12.00 -6.37
CA GLY A 53 -4.30 -13.28 -5.87
C GLY A 53 -3.32 -14.44 -6.07
N ASP A 54 -2.04 -14.17 -6.36
CA ASP A 54 -1.02 -15.22 -6.39
C ASP A 54 -0.83 -15.83 -4.99
N GLN A 55 -1.21 -17.10 -4.84
CA GLN A 55 -1.16 -17.80 -3.57
C GLN A 55 0.29 -18.08 -3.11
N GLY A 56 1.21 -18.34 -4.03
CA GLY A 56 2.62 -18.57 -3.69
C GLY A 56 3.29 -17.29 -3.21
N ALA A 57 2.98 -16.14 -3.82
CA ALA A 57 3.44 -14.84 -3.36
C ALA A 57 2.88 -14.49 -1.98
N LYS A 58 1.60 -14.79 -1.74
CA LYS A 58 0.95 -14.64 -0.41
C LYS A 58 1.64 -15.50 0.64
N ASP A 59 1.77 -16.80 0.42
CA ASP A 59 2.35 -17.73 1.38
C ASP A 59 3.80 -17.36 1.71
N LYS A 60 4.56 -16.95 0.69
CA LYS A 60 5.92 -16.43 0.87
C LYS A 60 5.94 -15.15 1.70
N ALA A 61 5.04 -14.21 1.46
CA ALA A 61 4.96 -12.99 2.26
C ALA A 61 4.58 -13.26 3.72
N PHE A 62 3.74 -14.27 3.99
CA PHE A 62 3.42 -14.69 5.37
C PHE A 62 4.61 -15.37 6.06
N ALA A 63 5.41 -16.16 5.33
CA ALA A 63 6.59 -16.83 5.88
C ALA A 63 7.78 -15.88 6.06
N ASP A 64 8.14 -15.15 5.00
CA ASP A 64 9.35 -14.34 4.91
C ASP A 64 9.11 -12.88 5.33
N GLY A 65 7.86 -12.42 5.39
CA GLY A 65 7.50 -11.02 5.56
C GLY A 65 7.42 -10.26 4.24
N LEU A 66 6.77 -9.10 4.27
CA LEU A 66 6.64 -8.18 3.14
C LEU A 66 7.62 -7.02 3.31
N TYR A 67 8.49 -6.82 2.32
CA TYR A 67 9.42 -5.70 2.32
C TYR A 67 8.80 -4.47 1.67
N ILE A 68 8.91 -3.32 2.33
CA ILE A 68 8.42 -2.03 1.84
C ILE A 68 9.49 -0.98 2.16
N ALA A 69 10.03 -0.33 1.12
CA ALA A 69 11.08 0.68 1.24
C ALA A 69 12.30 0.20 2.04
N GLY A 70 12.69 -1.07 1.85
CA GLY A 70 13.83 -1.72 2.51
C GLY A 70 13.52 -2.30 3.89
N ASP A 71 12.34 -2.03 4.45
CA ASP A 71 11.94 -2.51 5.77
C ASP A 71 11.05 -3.76 5.69
N ARG A 72 11.34 -4.75 6.54
CA ARG A 72 10.54 -5.98 6.64
C ARG A 72 9.33 -5.78 7.56
N PHE A 73 8.14 -6.04 7.04
CA PHE A 73 6.87 -6.05 7.76
C PHE A 73 6.32 -7.48 7.87
N VAL A 74 5.71 -7.79 9.00
CA VAL A 74 5.02 -9.07 9.23
C VAL A 74 3.59 -8.95 8.70
N MET A 75 3.20 -9.87 7.82
CA MET A 75 1.85 -9.93 7.28
C MET A 75 0.84 -10.18 8.41
N ALA A 76 -0.18 -9.36 8.47
CA ALA A 76 -1.30 -9.51 9.41
C ALA A 76 -2.57 -9.96 8.69
N ARG A 77 -2.79 -9.49 7.45
CA ARG A 77 -3.94 -9.88 6.62
C ARG A 77 -3.58 -9.71 5.14
N ALA A 78 -4.09 -10.61 4.29
CA ALA A 78 -4.00 -10.49 2.84
C ALA A 78 -5.26 -11.09 2.22
N ASP A 79 -6.26 -10.23 2.08
CA ASP A 79 -7.54 -10.58 1.47
C ASP A 79 -7.54 -10.17 0.00
N GLU A 80 -8.66 -10.37 -0.68
CA GLU A 80 -8.78 -10.11 -2.10
C GLU A 80 -8.65 -8.61 -2.41
N GLY A 81 -7.42 -8.19 -2.73
CA GLY A 81 -7.10 -6.82 -3.07
C GLY A 81 -6.72 -5.90 -1.92
N THR A 82 -6.67 -6.40 -0.69
CA THR A 82 -6.21 -5.62 0.46
C THR A 82 -5.14 -6.37 1.24
N ILE A 83 -4.08 -5.67 1.63
CA ILE A 83 -3.01 -6.22 2.46
C ILE A 83 -2.84 -5.31 3.66
N TYR A 84 -2.65 -5.93 4.83
CA TYR A 84 -2.20 -5.22 6.01
C TYR A 84 -0.99 -5.95 6.60
N ALA A 85 0.10 -5.20 6.82
CA ALA A 85 1.33 -5.70 7.41
C ALA A 85 1.83 -4.74 8.50
N ARG A 86 2.62 -5.23 9.46
CA ARG A 86 3.06 -4.46 10.62
C ARG A 86 4.50 -4.74 11.02
N LYS A 87 5.18 -3.72 11.56
CA LYS A 87 6.53 -3.80 12.11
C LYS A 87 6.54 -3.04 13.44
N GLY A 88 6.38 -3.77 14.54
CA GLY A 88 6.25 -3.14 15.86
C GLY A 88 5.00 -2.26 15.94
N ARG A 89 5.21 -0.94 16.04
CA ARG A 89 4.13 0.07 16.06
C ARG A 89 3.82 0.67 14.69
N ASP A 90 4.67 0.39 13.71
CA ASP A 90 4.48 0.84 12.34
C ASP A 90 3.62 -0.16 11.58
N GLY A 91 2.88 0.32 10.58
CA GLY A 91 2.06 -0.53 9.74
C GLY A 91 1.92 -0.02 8.33
N ILE A 92 1.61 -0.98 7.45
CA ILE A 92 1.43 -0.78 6.02
C ILE A 92 0.02 -1.27 5.67
N ALA A 93 -0.80 -0.34 5.17
CA ALA A 93 -2.08 -0.63 4.56
C ALA A 93 -1.95 -0.54 3.04
N ILE A 94 -2.42 -1.56 2.33
CA ILE A 94 -2.38 -1.63 0.87
C ILE A 94 -3.77 -1.97 0.35
N ALA A 95 -4.21 -1.27 -0.69
CA ALA A 95 -5.43 -1.60 -1.41
C ALA A 95 -5.19 -1.53 -2.93
N LYS A 96 -5.75 -2.48 -3.67
CA LYS A 96 -5.78 -2.47 -5.13
C LYS A 96 -6.97 -1.68 -5.65
N THR A 97 -6.78 -1.13 -6.83
CA THR A 97 -7.82 -0.56 -7.70
C THR A 97 -7.82 -1.35 -9.01
N ASN A 98 -8.46 -0.85 -10.08
CA ASN A 98 -8.45 -1.55 -11.36
C ASN A 98 -7.07 -1.50 -12.05
N GLN A 99 -6.35 -0.39 -11.86
CA GLN A 99 -5.11 -0.08 -12.58
C GLN A 99 -3.96 0.35 -11.65
N ALA A 100 -4.25 0.68 -10.39
CA ALA A 100 -3.25 1.11 -9.41
C ALA A 100 -3.26 0.28 -8.11
N ILE A 101 -2.19 0.43 -7.35
CA ILE A 101 -2.06 -0.09 -5.98
C ILE A 101 -1.71 1.09 -5.07
N LEU A 102 -2.51 1.29 -4.04
CA LEU A 102 -2.27 2.30 -3.01
C LEU A 102 -1.50 1.65 -1.86
N VAL A 103 -0.42 2.29 -1.42
CA VAL A 103 0.38 1.88 -0.25
C VAL A 103 0.40 3.05 0.73
N GLY A 104 -0.08 2.82 1.94
CA GLY A 104 -0.04 3.79 3.04
C GLY A 104 0.74 3.22 4.22
N HIS A 105 1.76 3.95 4.66
CA HIS A 105 2.48 3.71 5.90
C HIS A 105 1.90 4.58 7.01
N HIS A 106 1.85 4.01 8.21
CA HIS A 106 1.54 4.76 9.41
C HIS A 106 2.55 4.38 10.49
N ASN A 107 2.90 5.33 11.34
CA ASN A 107 3.80 5.12 12.47
C ASN A 107 3.00 5.03 13.78
N GLU A 108 3.72 5.03 14.91
CA GLU A 108 3.13 4.91 16.24
C GLU A 108 2.16 6.03 16.65
N ASN A 109 2.22 7.18 15.98
CA ASN A 109 1.34 8.32 16.26
C ASN A 109 -0.03 8.17 15.60
N GLN A 110 -0.18 7.21 14.68
CA GLN A 110 -1.43 6.96 13.98
C GLN A 110 -2.01 5.59 14.33
N GLN A 111 -3.33 5.50 14.26
CA GLN A 111 -4.04 4.24 14.45
C GLN A 111 -4.13 3.49 13.12
N GLY A 112 -3.64 2.25 13.08
CA GLY A 112 -3.65 1.43 11.88
C GLY A 112 -5.04 1.18 11.29
N GLY A 113 -6.09 1.15 12.12
CA GLY A 113 -7.48 1.07 11.65
C GLY A 113 -7.89 2.27 10.79
N ASN A 114 -7.50 3.49 11.20
CA ASN A 114 -7.79 4.72 10.46
C ASN A 114 -6.93 4.81 9.19
N ALA A 115 -5.66 4.40 9.28
CA ALA A 115 -4.78 4.32 8.12
C ALA A 115 -5.36 3.38 7.05
N ASN A 116 -5.82 2.20 7.46
CA ASN A 116 -6.42 1.23 6.55
C ASN A 116 -7.71 1.77 5.92
N GLN A 117 -8.58 2.42 6.70
CA GLN A 117 -9.77 3.07 6.16
C GLN A 117 -9.46 4.21 5.19
N ALA A 118 -8.41 5.00 5.44
CA ALA A 118 -8.00 6.08 4.53
C ALA A 118 -7.54 5.52 3.17
N VAL A 119 -6.70 4.49 3.17
CA VAL A 119 -6.27 3.80 1.95
C VAL A 119 -7.46 3.18 1.22
N GLN A 120 -8.34 2.46 1.93
CA GLN A 120 -9.50 1.80 1.34
C GLN A 120 -10.48 2.80 0.70
N LYS A 121 -10.80 3.90 1.39
CA LYS A 121 -11.71 4.93 0.85
C LYS A 121 -11.21 5.53 -0.45
N LEU A 122 -9.90 5.78 -0.55
CA LEU A 122 -9.31 6.27 -1.79
C LEU A 122 -9.33 5.18 -2.88
N ALA A 123 -9.09 3.92 -2.51
CA ALA A 123 -9.18 2.80 -3.45
C ALA A 123 -10.58 2.68 -4.04
N ASP A 124 -11.61 2.68 -3.19
CA ASP A 124 -13.01 2.57 -3.59
C ASP A 124 -13.42 3.74 -4.51
N TYR A 125 -12.95 4.95 -4.19
CA TYR A 125 -13.16 6.12 -5.04
C TYR A 125 -12.52 5.93 -6.42
N LEU A 126 -11.26 5.52 -6.48
CA LEU A 126 -10.54 5.30 -7.74
C LEU A 126 -11.21 4.20 -8.58
N VAL A 127 -11.64 3.11 -7.97
CA VAL A 127 -12.43 2.06 -8.63
C VAL A 127 -13.74 2.63 -9.20
N GLY A 128 -14.44 3.47 -8.43
CA GLY A 128 -15.67 4.13 -8.86
C GLY A 128 -15.46 5.03 -10.09
N VAL A 129 -14.30 5.68 -10.20
CA VAL A 129 -13.93 6.48 -11.38
C VAL A 129 -13.15 5.69 -12.45
N GLN A 130 -13.23 4.36 -12.42
CA GLN A 130 -12.66 3.42 -13.41
C GLN A 130 -11.12 3.39 -13.46
N TYR A 131 -10.47 3.75 -12.36
CA TYR A 131 -9.03 3.58 -12.13
C TYR A 131 -8.71 2.37 -11.27
#